data_AF-A0A5F2G6R4-F1
#
_entry.id   AF-A0A5F2G6R4-F1
#
_cell.length_a   1.000
_cell.length_b   1.000
_cell.length_c   1.000
_cell.angle_alpha   90.00
_cell.angle_beta   90.00
_cell.angle_gamma   90.00
#
_symmetry.space_group_name_H-M   'P 1'
#
loop_
_entity.id
_entity.type
_entity.pdbx_description
1 polymer ?
#
loop_
_entity_poly.entity_id
_entity_poly.type
_entity_poly.pdbx_seq_one_letter_code
_entity_poly.pdbx_strand_id
1 'polypeptide(L)'
;LIGFLTYIASESELQSLVFWQMGSLARANWADVAAVVPLFAIGVFALQRLATPLDMLALGERQAQHLGLDVTRTRRRLVAFSALLVGAAVAFAGSISFVGLVVPHVARLLV
;
A
#
# COMPACT_ATOMS: atom_id res chain seq x y z
N LEU A 1 9.68 -10.11 17.58
CA LEU A 1 8.70 -11.09 17.05
C LEU A 1 9.28 -11.91 15.91
N ILE A 2 9.70 -11.32 14.78
CA ILE A 2 10.29 -12.07 13.65
C ILE A 2 11.50 -12.90 14.09
N GLY A 3 12.48 -12.32 14.79
CA GLY A 3 13.65 -13.08 15.28
C GLY A 3 13.32 -14.23 16.25
N PHE A 4 12.21 -14.15 16.97
CA PHE A 4 11.75 -15.25 17.83
C PHE A 4 11.11 -16.38 17.00
N LEU A 5 10.31 -16.04 15.99
CA LEU A 5 9.73 -17.02 15.06
C LEU A 5 10.81 -17.69 14.22
N THR A 6 11.84 -16.94 13.80
CA THR A 6 13.03 -17.46 13.12
C THR A 6 13.79 -18.45 14.01
N TYR A 7 13.91 -18.19 15.31
CA TYR A 7 14.63 -19.07 16.24
C TYR A 7 13.98 -20.45 16.39
N ILE A 8 12.65 -20.53 16.31
CA ILE A 8 11.90 -21.79 16.48
C ILE A 8 11.53 -22.48 15.16
N ALA A 9 11.76 -21.83 14.02
CA ALA A 9 11.39 -22.33 12.71
C ALA A 9 12.37 -23.41 12.20
N SER A 10 11.83 -24.39 11.47
CA SER A 10 12.64 -25.37 10.76
C SER A 10 13.38 -24.74 9.57
N GLU A 11 14.41 -25.41 9.05
CA GLU A 11 15.24 -24.90 7.96
C GLU A 11 14.44 -24.57 6.69
N SER A 12 13.40 -25.36 6.39
CA SER A 12 12.51 -25.14 5.24
C SER A 12 11.55 -23.95 5.44
N GLU A 13 11.06 -23.73 6.66
CA GLU A 13 10.22 -22.57 7.01
C GLU A 13 11.05 -21.28 7.00
N LEU A 14 12.28 -21.34 7.51
CA LEU A 14 13.23 -20.23 7.47
C LEU A 14 13.52 -19.80 6.04
N GLN A 15 13.82 -20.75 5.16
CA GLN A 15 14.07 -20.48 3.76
C GLN A 15 12.84 -19.84 3.10
N SER A 16 11.64 -20.35 3.39
CA SER A 16 10.38 -19.80 2.87
C SER A 16 10.12 -18.37 3.36
N LEU A 17 10.40 -18.07 4.63
CA LEU A 17 10.26 -16.73 5.20
C LEU A 17 11.25 -15.73 4.58
N VAL A 18 12.52 -16.15 4.39
CA VAL A 18 13.54 -15.31 3.74
C VAL A 18 13.13 -14.99 2.31
N PHE A 19 12.66 -15.99 1.54
CA PHE A 19 12.18 -15.77 0.18
C PHE A 19 10.94 -14.86 0.14
N TRP A 20 10.00 -15.01 1.08
CA TRP A 20 8.83 -14.14 1.16
C TRP A 20 9.21 -12.69 1.49
N GLN A 21 10.21 -12.47 2.35
CA GLN A 21 10.71 -11.14 2.68
C GLN A 21 11.39 -10.43 1.50
N MET A 22 12.03 -11.18 0.58
CA MET A 22 12.62 -10.59 -0.62
C MET A 22 11.56 -10.07 -1.61
N GLY A 23 10.35 -10.64 -1.55
CA GLY A 23 9.28 -10.39 -2.51
C GLY A 23 9.51 -11.11 -3.84
N SER A 24 8.45 -11.69 -4.41
CA SER A 24 8.50 -12.37 -5.70
C SER A 24 7.11 -12.54 -6.31
N LEU A 25 7.03 -12.39 -7.63
CA LEU A 25 5.83 -12.71 -8.42
C LEU A 25 5.94 -14.08 -9.11
N ALA A 26 7.01 -14.85 -8.88
CA ALA A 26 7.28 -16.09 -9.59
C ALA A 26 6.24 -17.21 -9.34
N ARG A 27 5.50 -17.14 -8.21
CA ARG A 27 4.44 -18.10 -7.86
C ARG A 27 3.03 -17.54 -8.10
N ALA A 28 2.91 -16.42 -8.83
CA ALA A 28 1.61 -15.82 -9.10
C ALA A 28 0.71 -16.79 -9.88
N ASN A 29 -0.53 -16.96 -9.40
CA ASN A 29 -1.57 -17.73 -10.09
C ASN A 29 -2.85 -16.89 -10.20
N TRP A 30 -3.73 -17.28 -11.14
CA TRP A 30 -4.95 -16.53 -11.43
C TRP A 30 -5.96 -16.53 -10.27
N ALA A 31 -5.97 -17.54 -9.41
CA ALA A 31 -6.87 -17.59 -8.26
C ALA A 31 -6.51 -16.52 -7.23
N ASP A 32 -5.22 -16.38 -6.91
CA ASP A 32 -4.73 -15.35 -6.00
C ASP A 32 -4.95 -13.95 -6.58
N VAL A 33 -4.72 -13.76 -7.88
CA VAL A 33 -4.99 -12.49 -8.56
C VAL A 33 -6.49 -12.14 -8.47
N ALA A 34 -7.38 -13.10 -8.75
CA ALA A 34 -8.82 -12.89 -8.63
C ALA A 34 -9.26 -12.52 -7.21
N ALA A 35 -8.58 -13.03 -6.17
CA ALA A 35 -8.83 -12.67 -4.79
C ALA A 35 -8.38 -11.24 -4.44
N VAL A 36 -7.27 -10.78 -5.01
CA VAL A 36 -6.66 -9.47 -4.70
C VAL A 36 -7.27 -8.32 -5.50
N VAL A 37 -7.67 -8.57 -6.75
CA VAL A 37 -8.26 -7.57 -7.66
C VAL A 37 -9.42 -6.77 -7.05
N PRO A 38 -10.45 -7.36 -6.40
CA PRO A 38 -11.55 -6.58 -5.84
C PRO A 38 -11.10 -5.64 -4.72
N LEU A 39 -10.14 -6.07 -3.88
CA LEU A 39 -9.56 -5.21 -2.84
C LEU A 39 -8.83 -4.02 -3.48
N PHE A 40 -8.03 -4.29 -4.52
CA PHE A 40 -7.32 -3.23 -5.24
C PHE A 40 -8.29 -2.26 -5.94
N ALA A 41 -9.32 -2.78 -6.61
CA ALA A 41 -10.31 -1.96 -7.29
C ALA A 41 -11.01 -1.00 -6.31
N ILE A 42 -11.45 -1.51 -5.16
CA ILE A 42 -12.09 -0.70 -4.11
C ILE A 42 -11.11 0.35 -3.55
N GLY A 43 -9.89 -0.06 -3.21
CA GLY A 43 -8.90 0.85 -2.63
C GLY A 43 -8.46 1.95 -3.59
N VAL A 44 -8.20 1.62 -4.86
CA VAL A 44 -7.84 2.58 -5.91
C VAL A 44 -8.99 3.55 -6.16
N PHE A 45 -10.21 3.04 -6.32
CA PHE A 45 -11.39 3.89 -6.51
C PHE A 45 -11.60 4.84 -5.33
N ALA A 46 -11.45 4.35 -4.10
CA ALA A 46 -11.58 5.19 -2.90
C ALA A 46 -10.50 6.27 -2.81
N LEU A 47 -9.24 5.95 -3.17
CA LEU A 47 -8.15 6.93 -3.21
C LEU A 47 -8.33 7.97 -4.32
N GLN A 48 -8.85 7.59 -5.48
CA GLN A 48 -9.16 8.56 -6.55
C GLN A 48 -10.18 9.61 -6.08
N ARG A 49 -11.16 9.21 -5.25
CA ARG A 49 -12.13 10.15 -4.64
C ARG A 49 -11.50 11.09 -3.61
N LEU A 50 -10.28 10.82 -3.16
CA LEU A 50 -9.51 11.66 -2.24
C LEU A 50 -8.53 12.60 -2.97
N ALA A 51 -8.46 12.58 -4.31
CA ALA A 51 -7.56 13.46 -5.07
C ALA A 51 -7.79 14.95 -4.77
N THR A 52 -9.03 15.44 -4.91
CA THR A 52 -9.35 16.85 -4.62
C THR A 52 -9.09 17.23 -3.15
N PRO A 53 -9.48 16.43 -2.13
CA PRO A 53 -9.05 16.66 -0.76
C PRO A 53 -7.53 16.72 -0.55
N LEU A 54 -6.75 15.90 -1.26
CA LEU A 54 -5.29 15.92 -1.19
C LEU A 54 -4.71 17.21 -1.78
N ASP A 55 -5.27 17.72 -2.87
CA ASP A 55 -4.88 19.01 -3.44
C ASP A 55 -5.16 20.16 -2.47
N MET A 56 -6.32 20.15 -1.81
CA MET A 56 -6.64 21.12 -0.77
C MET A 56 -5.66 21.04 0.41
N LEU A 57 -5.28 19.83 0.83
CA LEU A 57 -4.28 19.63 1.88
C LEU A 57 -2.88 20.12 1.46
N ALA A 58 -2.53 20.05 0.17
CA ALA A 58 -1.26 20.55 -0.34
C ALA A 58 -1.13 22.07 -0.24
N LEU A 59 -2.24 22.82 -0.23
CA LEU A 59 -2.28 24.27 0.02
C LEU A 59 -2.02 24.63 1.50
N GLY A 60 -2.05 23.63 2.39
CA GLY A 60 -1.87 23.78 3.83
C GLY A 60 -3.12 23.40 4.61
N GLU A 61 -2.92 22.87 5.82
CA GLU A 61 -4.02 22.35 6.66
C GLU A 61 -5.04 23.44 7.03
N ARG A 62 -4.56 24.66 7.33
CA ARG A 62 -5.45 25.78 7.67
C ARG A 62 -6.32 26.17 6.48
N GLN A 63 -5.74 26.32 5.29
CA GLN A 63 -6.49 26.62 4.07
C GLN A 63 -7.53 25.54 3.76
N ALA A 64 -7.16 24.27 3.85
CA ALA A 64 -8.08 23.15 3.63
C ALA A 64 -9.28 23.18 4.59
N GLN A 65 -9.05 23.47 5.87
CA GLN A 65 -10.13 23.61 6.86
C GLN A 65 -11.08 24.77 6.54
N HIS A 66 -10.55 25.92 6.09
CA HIS A 66 -11.38 27.05 5.68
C HIS A 66 -12.22 26.75 4.44
N LEU A 67 -11.76 25.85 3.57
CA LEU A 67 -12.52 25.34 2.42
C LEU A 67 -13.58 24.28 2.81
N GLY A 68 -13.75 24.00 4.11
CA GLY A 68 -14.73 23.05 4.62
C GLY A 68 -14.26 21.59 4.65
N LEU A 69 -12.95 21.34 4.43
CA LEU A 69 -12.40 20.00 4.48
C LEU A 69 -12.21 19.53 5.93
N ASP A 70 -12.81 18.38 6.27
CA ASP A 70 -12.49 17.66 7.50
C ASP A 70 -11.13 16.94 7.33
N VAL A 71 -10.05 17.63 7.73
CA VAL A 71 -8.66 17.16 7.62
C VAL A 71 -8.47 15.83 8.35
N THR A 72 -9.03 15.68 9.54
CA THR A 72 -8.85 14.50 10.39
C THR A 72 -9.49 13.27 9.75
N ARG A 73 -10.74 13.39 9.27
CA ARG A 73 -11.41 12.28 8.58
C ARG A 73 -10.73 11.93 7.26
N THR A 74 -10.31 12.94 6.51
CA THR A 74 -9.60 12.75 5.23
C THR A 74 -8.29 12.00 5.43
N ARG A 75 -7.47 12.40 6.41
CA ARG A 75 -6.22 11.71 6.75
C ARG A 75 -6.45 10.27 7.19
N ARG A 76 -7.45 10.03 8.04
CA ARG A 76 -7.78 8.67 8.49
C ARG A 76 -8.21 7.77 7.34
N ARG A 77 -9.03 8.28 6.40
CA ARG A 77 -9.43 7.55 5.19
C ARG A 77 -8.23 7.25 4.30
N LEU A 78 -7.36 8.24 4.08
CA LEU A 78 -6.14 8.09 3.29
C LEU A 78 -5.25 6.97 3.85
N VAL A 79 -4.99 6.98 5.15
CA VAL A 79 -4.20 5.93 5.82
C VAL A 79 -4.88 4.57 5.75
N ALA A 80 -6.21 4.51 5.91
CA ALA A 80 -6.93 3.25 5.85
C ALA A 80 -6.87 2.60 4.46
N PHE A 81 -7.12 3.37 3.40
CA PHE A 81 -7.08 2.84 2.03
C PHE A 81 -5.65 2.57 1.54
N SER A 82 -4.67 3.38 1.94
CA SER A 82 -3.27 3.09 1.63
C SER A 82 -2.78 1.82 2.35
N ALA A 83 -3.12 1.65 3.64
CA ALA A 83 -2.79 0.44 4.38
C ALA A 83 -3.48 -0.80 3.80
N LEU A 84 -4.72 -0.69 3.34
CA LEU A 84 -5.44 -1.77 2.66
C LEU A 84 -4.69 -2.20 1.38
N LEU A 85 -4.33 -1.24 0.52
CA LEU A 85 -3.66 -1.53 -0.75
C LEU A 85 -2.25 -2.08 -0.53
N VAL A 86 -1.45 -1.45 0.35
CA VAL A 86 -0.09 -1.91 0.65
C VAL A 86 -0.14 -3.29 1.33
N GLY A 87 -1.07 -3.51 2.26
CA GLY A 87 -1.25 -4.80 2.91
C GLY A 87 -1.61 -5.91 1.92
N ALA A 88 -2.54 -5.64 1.01
CA ALA A 88 -2.90 -6.59 -0.05
C ALA A 88 -1.72 -6.86 -1.00
N ALA A 89 -0.96 -5.83 -1.37
CA ALA A 89 0.25 -5.96 -2.19
C ALA A 89 1.30 -6.86 -1.52
N VAL A 90 1.60 -6.60 -0.24
CA VAL A 90 2.62 -7.32 0.52
C VAL A 90 2.20 -8.74 0.83
N ALA A 91 0.93 -8.98 1.15
CA ALA A 91 0.41 -10.33 1.40
C ALA A 91 0.58 -11.24 0.17
N PHE A 92 0.37 -10.69 -1.02
CA PHE A 92 0.44 -11.44 -2.28
C PHE A 92 1.87 -11.55 -2.84
N ALA A 93 2.58 -10.43 -2.94
CA ALA A 93 3.86 -10.35 -3.64
C ALA A 93 5.09 -10.38 -2.70
N GLY A 94 4.88 -10.36 -1.38
CA GLY A 94 5.93 -10.14 -0.39
C GLY A 94 6.38 -8.67 -0.31
N SER A 95 7.46 -8.41 0.42
CA SER A 95 7.92 -7.04 0.65
C SER A 95 8.74 -6.49 -0.53
N ILE A 96 8.10 -5.74 -1.42
CA ILE A 96 8.77 -5.05 -2.54
C ILE A 96 9.05 -3.59 -2.15
N SER A 97 10.33 -3.28 -1.93
CA SER A 97 10.79 -1.91 -1.64
C SER A 97 10.93 -1.07 -2.92
N PHE A 98 10.95 0.25 -2.79
CA PHE A 98 11.19 1.26 -3.86
C PHE A 98 10.05 1.61 -4.82
N VAL A 99 9.13 0.70 -5.15
CA VAL A 99 8.05 1.02 -6.13
C VAL A 99 7.26 2.26 -5.70
N GLY A 100 6.85 2.32 -4.43
CA GLY A 100 6.10 3.46 -3.88
C GLY A 100 6.90 4.77 -3.80
N LEU A 101 8.22 4.72 -3.92
CA LEU A 101 9.08 5.92 -3.96
C LEU A 101 9.31 6.36 -5.41
N VAL A 102 9.74 5.44 -6.29
CA VAL A 102 10.16 5.77 -7.66
C VAL A 102 8.96 6.14 -8.54
N VAL A 103 7.87 5.37 -8.48
CA VAL A 103 6.70 5.57 -9.36
C VAL A 103 6.10 6.99 -9.26
N PRO A 104 5.80 7.55 -8.07
CA PRO A 104 5.24 8.90 -7.99
C PRO A 104 6.24 9.99 -8.35
N HIS A 105 7.56 9.74 -8.29
CA HIS A 105 8.55 10.71 -8.75
C HIS A 105 8.61 10.73 -10.27
N VAL A 106 8.67 9.56 -10.92
CA VAL A 106 8.62 9.45 -12.38
C VAL A 106 7.31 10.03 -12.93
N ALA A 107 6.17 9.71 -12.32
CA ALA A 107 4.88 10.25 -12.73
C ALA A 107 4.83 11.79 -12.66
N ARG A 108 5.43 12.40 -11.63
CA ARG A 108 5.54 13.86 -11.47
C ARG A 108 6.53 14.53 -12.42
N LEU A 109 7.43 13.78 -13.05
CA LEU A 109 8.33 14.31 -14.08
C LEU A 109 7.72 14.26 -15.48
N LEU A 110 6.75 13.38 -15.69
CA LEU A 110 6.08 13.18 -16.99
C LEU A 110 4.86 14.07 -17.19
N VAL A 111 4.20 14.49 -16.10
CA VAL A 111 3.03 15.36 -16.08
C VAL A 111 3.41 16.72 -15.53
#